data_AF-A0A2H5Z9B3-F1
#
_entry.id   AF-A0A2H5Z9B3-F1
#
_cell.length_a   1.000
_cell.length_b   1.000
_cell.length_c   1.000
_cell.angle_alpha   90.00
_cell.angle_beta   90.00
_cell.angle_gamma   90.00
#
_symmetry.space_group_name_H-M   'P 1'
#
loop_
_entity.id
_entity.type
_entity.pdbx_description
1 polymer ?
#
loop_
_entity_poly.entity_id
_entity_poly.type
_entity_poly.pdbx_seq_one_letter_code
_entity_poly.pdbx_strand_id
1 'polypeptide(L)'
;MSAPESMDVEREKLLTRLQQHLERHPEEVTSEGRTRREWLALQLVEHYRPLRRFVRREIGRFVAFGVVPSGVLTDQDVTDMVLVRALQHWREAPERGLFRWLRRTARRVVRQLVEEERRRIEHERSLEEPVAYQGDEWPDQVVRLIDILADPTAQLPEDVILAEEAQRILDEALDRLPETWREVFLLKVDGWPDDQIAQAEGVSPEQVGRIVEASRAFLAELLRERRQELEA
;
A
#
# COMPACT_ATOMS: atom_id res chain seq x y z
N MET A 1 -27.59 -0.10 -33.10
CA MET A 1 -26.56 -0.86 -33.84
C MET A 1 -25.18 -0.27 -33.52
N SER A 2 -24.61 -0.59 -32.36
CA SER A 2 -23.21 -0.34 -31.99
C SER A 2 -22.86 -1.38 -30.93
N ALA A 3 -22.16 -2.45 -31.33
CA ALA A 3 -21.78 -3.52 -30.40
C ALA A 3 -20.61 -4.42 -30.82
N PRO A 4 -20.09 -4.49 -32.07
CA PRO A 4 -19.01 -5.44 -32.38
C PRO A 4 -17.62 -4.96 -31.91
N GLU A 5 -17.24 -3.70 -32.10
CA GLU A 5 -15.89 -3.17 -31.73
C GLU A 5 -15.59 -3.25 -30.23
N SER A 6 -16.58 -3.01 -29.37
CA SER A 6 -16.40 -3.13 -27.91
C SER A 6 -16.15 -4.56 -27.45
N MET A 7 -16.60 -5.57 -28.21
CA MET A 7 -16.41 -6.98 -27.83
C MET A 7 -14.98 -7.44 -28.08
N ASP A 8 -14.42 -7.07 -29.23
CA ASP A 8 -13.07 -7.48 -29.60
C ASP A 8 -12.03 -6.83 -28.69
N VAL A 9 -12.22 -5.56 -28.31
CA VAL A 9 -11.36 -4.88 -27.35
C VAL A 9 -11.45 -5.47 -25.93
N GLU A 10 -12.64 -5.83 -25.45
CA GLU A 10 -12.80 -6.53 -24.15
C GLU A 10 -12.15 -7.91 -24.17
N ARG A 11 -12.33 -8.63 -25.28
CA ARG A 11 -11.78 -9.96 -25.52
C ARG A 11 -10.26 -9.92 -25.55
N GLU A 12 -9.69 -8.96 -26.27
CA GLU A 12 -8.25 -8.74 -26.39
C GLU A 12 -7.64 -8.34 -25.04
N LYS A 13 -8.24 -7.38 -24.32
CA LYS A 13 -7.79 -7.00 -22.96
C LYS A 13 -7.87 -8.17 -21.97
N LEU A 14 -8.87 -9.03 -22.09
CA LEU A 14 -8.99 -10.23 -21.25
C LEU A 14 -7.88 -11.24 -21.61
N LEU A 15 -7.67 -11.51 -22.90
CA LEU A 15 -6.61 -12.38 -23.38
C LEU A 15 -5.23 -11.91 -22.92
N THR A 16 -4.93 -10.61 -23.03
CA THR A 16 -3.67 -10.03 -22.56
C THR A 16 -3.48 -10.22 -21.06
N ARG A 17 -4.53 -10.00 -20.25
CA ARG A 17 -4.47 -10.20 -18.79
C ARG A 17 -4.27 -11.67 -18.41
N LEU A 18 -4.92 -12.59 -19.11
CA LEU A 18 -4.73 -14.03 -18.91
C LEU A 18 -3.31 -14.46 -19.33
N GLN A 19 -2.78 -13.94 -20.44
CA GLN A 19 -1.40 -14.18 -20.88
C GLN A 19 -0.38 -13.68 -19.86
N GLN A 20 -0.50 -12.43 -19.38
CA GLN A 20 0.36 -11.88 -18.34
C GLN A 20 0.31 -12.71 -17.04
N HIS A 21 -0.85 -13.26 -16.68
CA HIS A 21 -0.98 -14.14 -15.52
C HIS A 21 -0.25 -15.49 -15.74
N LEU A 22 -0.33 -16.06 -16.93
CA LEU A 22 0.40 -17.28 -17.28
C LEU A 22 1.92 -17.07 -17.27
N GLU A 23 2.41 -15.89 -17.68
CA GLU A 23 3.83 -15.53 -17.66
C GLU A 23 4.41 -15.38 -16.25
N ARG A 24 3.62 -14.90 -15.28
CA ARG A 24 4.05 -14.68 -13.89
C ARG A 24 4.21 -15.97 -13.06
N HIS A 25 3.68 -17.10 -13.51
CA HIS A 25 3.78 -18.38 -12.80
C HIS A 25 4.40 -19.49 -13.68
N PRO A 26 5.71 -19.42 -13.99
CA PRO A 26 6.39 -20.34 -14.90
C PRO A 26 6.69 -21.74 -14.33
N GLU A 27 6.31 -22.04 -13.08
CA GLU A 27 6.76 -23.26 -12.38
C GLU A 27 6.47 -24.56 -13.15
N GLU A 28 7.55 -25.28 -13.48
CA GLU A 28 7.66 -26.68 -13.92
C GLU A 28 6.42 -27.26 -14.62
N VAL A 29 5.96 -26.57 -15.66
CA VAL A 29 4.82 -27.02 -16.44
C VAL A 29 5.34 -27.97 -17.52
N THR A 30 4.97 -29.25 -17.43
CA THR A 30 5.10 -30.17 -18.57
C THR A 30 4.45 -29.55 -19.82
N SER A 31 4.95 -29.84 -21.02
CA SER A 31 4.38 -29.27 -22.26
C SER A 31 2.87 -29.51 -22.36
N GLU A 32 2.40 -30.67 -21.87
CA GLU A 32 0.99 -31.03 -21.74
C GLU A 32 0.19 -30.08 -20.84
N GLY A 33 0.76 -29.68 -19.69
CA GLY A 33 0.12 -28.73 -18.78
C GLY A 33 0.01 -27.33 -19.36
N ARG A 34 0.98 -26.91 -20.17
CA ARG A 34 0.96 -25.62 -20.88
C ARG A 34 -0.14 -25.59 -21.93
N THR A 35 -0.20 -26.61 -22.78
CA THR A 35 -1.25 -26.77 -23.80
C THR A 35 -2.64 -26.82 -23.16
N ARG A 36 -2.78 -27.48 -22.00
CA ARG A 36 -4.06 -27.57 -21.28
C ARG A 36 -4.51 -26.23 -20.70
N ARG A 37 -3.58 -25.43 -20.16
CA ARG A 37 -3.86 -24.07 -19.65
C ARG A 37 -4.25 -23.12 -20.79
N GLU A 38 -3.57 -23.20 -21.93
CA GLU A 38 -3.88 -22.41 -23.12
C GLU A 38 -5.27 -22.76 -23.69
N TRP A 39 -5.59 -24.05 -23.81
CA TRP A 39 -6.94 -24.50 -24.16
C TRP A 39 -7.99 -23.91 -23.21
N LEU A 40 -7.76 -24.00 -21.90
CA LEU A 40 -8.69 -23.47 -20.90
C LEU A 40 -8.86 -21.96 -21.05
N ALA A 41 -7.77 -21.20 -21.20
CA ALA A 41 -7.82 -19.75 -21.39
C ALA A 41 -8.70 -19.35 -22.59
N LEU A 42 -8.59 -20.06 -23.72
CA LEU A 42 -9.45 -19.83 -24.89
C LEU A 42 -10.92 -20.13 -24.58
N GLN A 43 -11.20 -21.22 -23.86
CA GLN A 43 -12.59 -21.54 -23.46
C GLN A 43 -13.18 -20.54 -22.46
N LEU A 44 -12.36 -19.99 -21.56
CA LEU A 44 -12.78 -18.99 -20.58
C LEU A 44 -13.28 -17.71 -21.27
N VAL A 45 -12.59 -17.29 -22.32
CA VAL A 45 -12.96 -16.11 -23.12
C VAL A 45 -14.36 -16.26 -23.72
N GLU A 46 -14.65 -17.41 -24.32
CA GLU A 46 -15.97 -17.71 -24.90
C GLU A 46 -17.09 -17.73 -23.85
N HIS A 47 -16.74 -17.98 -22.59
CA HIS A 47 -17.69 -18.03 -21.47
C HIS A 47 -17.75 -16.76 -20.62
N TYR A 48 -16.96 -15.73 -20.94
CA TYR A 48 -16.85 -14.52 -20.13
C TYR A 48 -18.19 -13.82 -19.91
N ARG A 49 -18.91 -13.51 -20.99
CA ARG A 49 -20.19 -12.77 -20.90
C ARG A 49 -21.29 -13.56 -20.18
N PRO A 50 -21.54 -14.85 -20.50
CA PRO A 50 -22.46 -15.67 -19.72
C PRO A 50 -22.08 -15.77 -18.24
N LEU A 51 -20.78 -15.85 -17.94
CA LEU A 51 -20.28 -15.92 -16.57
C LEU A 51 -20.47 -14.60 -15.84
N ARG A 52 -20.16 -13.45 -16.44
CA ARG A 52 -20.37 -12.11 -15.87
C ARG A 52 -21.84 -11.85 -15.58
N ARG A 53 -22.75 -12.22 -16.49
CA ARG A 53 -24.22 -12.16 -16.24
C ARG A 53 -24.65 -13.07 -15.11
N PHE A 54 -24.00 -14.22 -14.93
CA PHE A 54 -24.26 -15.11 -13.81
C PHE A 54 -23.77 -14.49 -12.51
N VAL A 55 -22.50 -14.06 -12.44
CA VAL A 55 -21.89 -13.37 -11.30
C VAL A 55 -22.72 -12.16 -10.86
N ARG A 56 -23.12 -11.28 -11.79
CA ARG A 56 -24.00 -10.13 -11.50
C ARG A 56 -25.29 -10.54 -10.80
N ARG A 57 -25.93 -11.63 -11.26
CA ARG A 57 -27.14 -12.16 -10.61
C ARG A 57 -26.85 -12.74 -9.24
N GLU A 58 -25.73 -13.44 -9.07
CA GLU A 58 -25.33 -13.99 -7.77
C GLU A 58 -25.09 -12.87 -6.74
N ILE A 59 -24.32 -11.84 -7.10
CA ILE A 59 -24.10 -10.65 -6.27
C ILE A 59 -25.43 -9.98 -5.96
N GLY A 60 -26.26 -9.75 -6.98
CA GLY A 60 -27.57 -9.12 -6.83
C GLY A 60 -28.50 -9.83 -5.84
N ARG A 61 -28.37 -11.16 -5.66
CA ARG A 61 -29.12 -11.89 -4.63
C ARG A 61 -28.70 -11.48 -3.23
N PHE A 62 -27.40 -11.43 -2.95
CA PHE A 62 -26.89 -11.01 -1.64
C PHE A 62 -27.22 -9.55 -1.33
N VAL A 63 -27.16 -8.67 -2.34
CA VAL A 63 -27.58 -7.26 -2.21
C VAL A 63 -29.08 -7.16 -1.91
N ALA A 64 -29.93 -7.90 -2.62
CA ALA A 64 -31.38 -7.89 -2.39
C ALA A 64 -31.76 -8.40 -0.99
N PHE A 65 -30.98 -9.32 -0.41
CA PHE A 65 -31.14 -9.79 0.95
C PHE A 65 -30.48 -8.88 2.01
N GLY A 66 -29.88 -7.76 1.62
CA GLY A 66 -29.21 -6.83 2.54
C GLY A 66 -27.95 -7.40 3.19
N VAL A 67 -27.35 -8.45 2.61
CA VAL A 67 -26.16 -9.11 3.17
C VAL A 67 -24.89 -8.31 2.89
N VAL A 68 -24.83 -7.63 1.76
CA VAL A 68 -23.72 -6.75 1.35
C VAL A 68 -24.28 -5.50 0.70
N PRO A 69 -23.70 -4.30 0.92
CA PRO A 69 -24.14 -3.08 0.25
C PRO A 69 -23.99 -3.15 -1.27
N SER A 70 -24.87 -2.45 -1.98
CA SER A 70 -24.79 -2.33 -3.45
C SER A 70 -23.51 -1.57 -3.84
N GLY A 71 -22.83 -2.04 -4.88
CA GLY A 71 -21.62 -1.38 -5.42
C GLY A 71 -20.30 -1.81 -4.78
N VAL A 72 -20.32 -2.48 -3.63
CA VAL A 72 -19.09 -2.97 -2.98
C VAL A 72 -18.40 -4.07 -3.79
N LEU A 73 -19.19 -4.99 -4.35
CA LEU A 73 -18.70 -6.02 -5.26
C LEU A 73 -19.10 -5.70 -6.70
N THR A 74 -18.11 -5.47 -7.56
CA THR A 74 -18.36 -5.27 -8.99
C THR A 74 -18.45 -6.61 -9.71
N ASP A 75 -19.36 -6.72 -10.69
CA ASP A 75 -19.52 -7.97 -11.44
C ASP A 75 -18.33 -8.27 -12.36
N GLN A 76 -17.59 -7.25 -12.78
CA GLN A 76 -16.37 -7.40 -13.56
C GLN A 76 -15.23 -7.99 -12.74
N ASP A 77 -14.89 -7.39 -11.60
CA ASP A 77 -13.72 -7.81 -10.81
C ASP A 77 -13.92 -9.22 -10.26
N VAL A 78 -15.14 -9.52 -9.80
CA VAL A 78 -15.50 -10.85 -9.33
C VAL A 78 -15.43 -11.87 -10.48
N THR A 79 -15.81 -11.50 -11.70
CA THR A 79 -15.68 -12.40 -12.86
C THR A 79 -14.22 -12.66 -13.19
N ASP A 80 -13.39 -11.62 -13.21
CA ASP A 80 -11.96 -11.73 -13.50
C ASP A 80 -11.26 -12.62 -12.46
N MET A 81 -11.62 -12.48 -11.18
CA MET A 81 -11.13 -13.34 -10.10
C MET A 81 -11.55 -14.80 -10.28
N VAL A 82 -12.77 -15.07 -10.75
CA VAL A 82 -13.21 -16.43 -11.08
C VAL A 82 -12.38 -17.03 -12.21
N LEU A 83 -12.02 -16.23 -13.23
CA LEU A 83 -11.18 -16.68 -14.33
C LEU A 83 -9.76 -17.00 -13.88
N VAL A 84 -9.16 -16.12 -13.08
CA VAL A 84 -7.84 -16.36 -12.48
C VAL A 84 -7.85 -17.65 -11.66
N ARG A 85 -8.85 -17.82 -10.78
CA ARG A 85 -8.98 -19.03 -9.97
C ARG A 85 -9.22 -20.28 -10.82
N ALA A 86 -9.96 -20.16 -11.91
CA ALA A 86 -10.13 -21.27 -12.85
C ALA A 86 -8.80 -21.67 -13.51
N LEU A 87 -7.96 -20.71 -13.90
CA LEU A 87 -6.63 -21.00 -14.46
C LEU A 87 -5.68 -21.61 -13.43
N GLN A 88 -5.73 -21.18 -12.16
CA GLN A 88 -4.94 -21.79 -11.09
C GLN A 88 -5.32 -23.26 -10.88
N HIS A 89 -6.61 -23.58 -10.94
CA HIS A 89 -7.14 -24.95 -10.80
C HIS A 89 -7.36 -25.66 -12.15
N TRP A 90 -6.55 -25.34 -13.17
CA TRP A 90 -6.72 -25.89 -14.53
C TRP A 90 -6.76 -27.43 -14.61
N ARG A 91 -6.06 -28.12 -13.70
CA ARG A 91 -6.05 -29.60 -13.64
C ARG A 91 -7.43 -30.19 -13.35
N GLU A 92 -8.28 -29.45 -12.66
CA GLU A 92 -9.64 -29.85 -12.29
C GLU A 92 -10.67 -29.47 -13.38
N ALA A 93 -10.24 -28.73 -14.41
CA ALA A 93 -11.15 -28.20 -15.43
C ALA A 93 -11.68 -29.33 -16.33
N PRO A 94 -13.00 -29.60 -16.33
CA PRO A 94 -13.56 -30.68 -17.11
C PRO A 94 -13.69 -30.27 -18.58
N GLU A 95 -13.43 -31.20 -19.50
CA GLU A 95 -13.63 -30.98 -20.94
C GLU A 95 -15.10 -30.79 -21.29
N ARG A 96 -15.98 -31.54 -20.61
CA ARG A 96 -17.43 -31.45 -20.76
C ARG A 96 -18.04 -30.81 -19.53
N GLY A 97 -18.94 -29.85 -19.73
CA GLY A 97 -19.61 -29.16 -18.63
C GLY A 97 -18.77 -28.08 -17.96
N LEU A 98 -17.77 -27.52 -18.66
CA LEU A 98 -16.93 -26.42 -18.19
C LEU A 98 -17.74 -25.27 -17.58
N PHE A 99 -18.78 -24.79 -18.26
CA PHE A 99 -19.63 -23.71 -17.73
C PHE A 99 -20.34 -24.08 -16.41
N ARG A 100 -20.69 -25.35 -16.19
CA ARG A 100 -21.22 -25.81 -14.89
C ARG A 100 -20.14 -25.68 -13.82
N TRP A 101 -18.92 -26.09 -14.12
CA TRP A 101 -17.77 -25.95 -13.21
C TRP A 101 -17.47 -24.48 -12.91
N LEU A 102 -17.42 -23.61 -13.92
CA LEU A 102 -17.24 -22.15 -13.76
C LEU A 102 -18.30 -21.52 -12.87
N ARG A 103 -19.58 -21.90 -13.02
CA ARG A 103 -20.64 -21.42 -12.13
C ARG A 103 -20.49 -21.91 -10.69
N ARG A 104 -19.89 -23.09 -10.44
CA ARG A 104 -19.58 -23.54 -9.07
C ARG A 104 -18.44 -22.71 -8.49
N THR A 105 -17.38 -22.48 -9.27
CA THR A 105 -16.26 -21.61 -8.90
C THR A 105 -16.75 -20.20 -8.59
N ALA A 106 -17.58 -19.61 -9.45
CA ALA A 106 -18.19 -18.30 -9.23
C ALA A 106 -19.01 -18.23 -7.93
N ARG A 107 -19.86 -19.22 -7.64
CA ARG A 107 -20.60 -19.26 -6.37
C ARG A 107 -19.70 -19.31 -5.15
N ARG A 108 -18.55 -19.99 -5.25
CA ARG A 108 -17.59 -20.08 -4.15
C ARG A 108 -16.89 -18.74 -3.96
N VAL A 109 -16.42 -18.12 -5.03
CA VAL A 109 -15.77 -16.80 -4.99
C VAL A 109 -16.73 -15.73 -4.47
N VAL A 110 -17.95 -15.64 -5.01
CA VAL A 110 -18.95 -14.67 -4.54
C VAL A 110 -19.23 -14.87 -3.04
N ARG A 111 -19.43 -16.12 -2.59
CA ARG A 111 -19.67 -16.37 -1.15
C ARG A 111 -18.47 -16.00 -0.29
N GLN A 112 -17.26 -16.33 -0.73
CA GLN A 112 -16.06 -15.97 0.02
C GLN A 112 -15.95 -14.45 0.18
N LEU A 113 -16.09 -13.68 -0.90
CA LEU A 113 -16.05 -12.22 -0.85
C LEU A 113 -17.18 -11.61 -0.02
N VAL A 114 -18.38 -12.18 -0.09
CA VAL A 114 -19.51 -11.78 0.77
C VAL A 114 -19.18 -12.02 2.23
N GLU A 115 -18.65 -13.17 2.61
CA GLU A 115 -18.27 -13.47 4.00
C GLU A 115 -17.11 -12.58 4.49
N GLU A 116 -16.13 -12.30 3.64
CA GLU A 116 -15.05 -11.37 3.93
C GLU A 116 -15.58 -9.96 4.20
N GLU A 117 -16.48 -9.47 3.35
CA GLU A 117 -17.11 -8.16 3.53
C GLU A 117 -18.05 -8.13 4.74
N ARG A 118 -18.80 -9.19 5.01
CA ARG A 118 -19.61 -9.31 6.23
C ARG A 118 -18.72 -9.25 7.47
N ARG A 119 -17.59 -9.98 7.48
CA ARG A 119 -16.64 -9.91 8.59
C ARG A 119 -16.09 -8.50 8.73
N ARG A 120 -15.71 -7.86 7.63
CA ARG A 120 -15.24 -6.47 7.65
C ARG A 120 -16.27 -5.53 8.28
N ILE A 121 -17.53 -5.59 7.83
CA ILE A 121 -18.64 -4.81 8.40
C ILE A 121 -18.88 -5.16 9.88
N GLU A 122 -18.82 -6.43 10.26
CA GLU A 122 -18.97 -6.88 11.65
C GLU A 122 -17.83 -6.40 12.55
N HIS A 123 -16.64 -6.13 12.01
CA HIS A 123 -15.46 -5.68 12.76
C HIS A 123 -15.22 -4.15 12.66
N GLU A 124 -15.89 -3.43 11.75
CA GLU A 124 -15.87 -1.97 11.68
C GLU A 124 -16.83 -1.40 12.73
N ARG A 125 -16.29 -0.94 13.87
CA ARG A 125 -17.05 -0.19 14.88
C ARG A 125 -17.07 1.30 14.52
N SER A 126 -18.22 1.94 14.72
CA SER A 126 -18.34 3.38 14.53
C SER A 126 -17.49 4.12 15.57
N LEU A 127 -16.73 5.12 15.13
CA LEU A 127 -15.98 5.99 16.04
C LEU A 127 -16.90 6.84 16.94
N GLU A 128 -18.15 7.04 16.50
CA GLU A 128 -19.22 7.71 17.26
C GLU A 128 -19.96 6.76 18.22
N GLU A 129 -19.59 5.46 18.24
CA GLU A 129 -20.22 4.49 19.13
C GLU A 129 -19.97 4.87 20.61
N PRO A 130 -21.02 4.92 21.44
CA PRO A 130 -20.88 5.18 22.87
C PRO A 130 -20.20 3.99 23.56
N VAL A 131 -19.11 4.26 24.28
CA VAL A 131 -18.29 3.26 24.97
C VAL A 131 -18.33 3.38 26.49
N ALA A 132 -18.67 4.56 27.02
CA ALA A 132 -18.92 4.77 28.45
C ALA A 132 -19.84 5.97 28.69
N TYR A 133 -20.32 6.09 29.92
CA TYR A 133 -21.00 7.28 30.44
C TYR A 133 -20.15 7.83 31.58
N GLN A 134 -19.88 9.14 31.58
CA GLN A 134 -19.05 9.81 32.58
C GLN A 134 -19.87 10.90 33.29
N GLY A 135 -20.04 10.74 34.60
CA GLY A 135 -20.73 11.68 35.48
C GLY A 135 -21.55 10.96 36.56
N ASP A 136 -21.54 11.50 37.78
CA ASP A 136 -22.47 11.13 38.86
C ASP A 136 -23.71 12.05 38.89
N GLU A 137 -23.76 13.06 38.01
CA GLU A 137 -24.82 14.06 37.90
C GLU A 137 -25.39 14.14 36.49
N TRP A 138 -26.70 14.34 36.41
CA TRP A 138 -27.48 14.32 35.18
C TRP A 138 -27.36 15.64 34.40
N PRO A 139 -27.17 15.61 33.05
CA PRO A 139 -27.06 14.42 32.22
C PRO A 139 -25.61 13.89 32.15
N ASP A 140 -25.47 12.57 32.23
CA ASP A 140 -24.20 11.87 32.05
C ASP A 140 -23.61 12.21 30.68
N GLN A 141 -22.29 12.46 30.63
CA GLN A 141 -21.59 12.68 29.36
C GLN A 141 -21.35 11.35 28.67
N VAL A 142 -21.78 11.25 27.41
CA VAL A 142 -21.53 10.05 26.60
C VAL A 142 -20.09 10.11 26.09
N VAL A 143 -19.26 9.17 26.52
CA VAL A 143 -17.90 8.99 26.00
C VAL A 143 -17.99 8.09 24.77
N ARG A 144 -17.52 8.58 23.62
CA ARG A 144 -17.50 7.82 22.36
C ARG A 144 -16.13 7.21 22.14
N LEU A 145 -16.06 6.25 21.22
CA LEU A 145 -14.79 5.60 20.87
C LEU A 145 -13.73 6.60 20.41
N ILE A 146 -14.10 7.61 19.61
CA ILE A 146 -13.19 8.67 19.15
C ILE A 146 -12.58 9.49 20.30
N ASP A 147 -13.27 9.62 21.42
CA ASP A 147 -12.82 10.43 22.55
C ASP A 147 -11.71 9.72 23.37
N ILE A 148 -11.51 8.40 23.17
CA ILE A 148 -10.52 7.58 23.89
C ILE A 148 -9.28 7.30 23.02
N LEU A 149 -9.44 7.30 21.69
CA LEU A 149 -8.35 6.96 20.78
C LEU A 149 -7.35 8.11 20.69
N ALA A 150 -6.13 7.89 21.18
CA ALA A 150 -5.02 8.81 20.97
C ALA A 150 -4.56 8.79 19.50
N ASP A 151 -4.19 9.96 18.96
CA ASP A 151 -3.54 10.05 17.66
C ASP A 151 -2.07 9.58 17.78
N PRO A 152 -1.69 8.45 17.15
CA PRO A 152 -0.33 7.93 17.24
C PRO A 152 0.70 8.75 16.44
N THR A 153 0.25 9.71 15.64
CA THR A 153 1.11 10.59 14.83
C THR A 153 1.28 11.98 15.42
N ALA A 154 0.51 12.30 16.47
CA ALA A 154 0.65 13.56 17.18
C ALA A 154 2.04 13.63 17.84
N GLN A 155 2.79 14.69 17.54
CA GLN A 155 4.04 14.97 18.23
C GLN A 155 3.75 15.48 19.64
N LEU A 156 4.57 15.04 20.60
CA LEU A 156 4.47 15.53 21.96
C LEU A 156 5.02 16.98 22.03
N PRO A 157 4.36 17.91 22.75
CA PRO A 157 4.85 19.27 22.88
C PRO A 157 6.31 19.36 23.38
N GLU A 158 6.69 18.49 24.31
CA GLU A 158 8.07 18.37 24.79
C GLU A 158 9.06 17.99 23.69
N ASP A 159 8.69 17.08 22.78
CA ASP A 159 9.55 16.67 21.67
C ASP A 159 9.76 17.80 20.67
N VAL A 160 8.72 18.61 20.44
CA VAL A 160 8.81 19.80 19.56
C VAL A 160 9.78 20.83 20.16
N ILE A 161 9.63 21.14 21.45
CA ILE A 161 10.50 22.09 22.14
C ILE A 161 11.95 21.58 22.16
N LEU A 162 12.16 20.30 22.47
CA LEU A 162 13.49 19.67 22.47
C LEU A 162 14.13 19.72 21.08
N ALA A 163 13.36 19.52 20.00
CA ALA A 163 13.87 19.63 18.64
C ALA A 163 14.30 21.07 18.30
N GLU A 164 13.50 22.08 18.69
CA GLU A 164 13.84 23.49 18.50
C GLU A 164 15.10 23.90 19.28
N GLU A 165 15.23 23.44 20.52
CA GLU A 165 16.41 23.69 21.36
C GLU A 165 17.66 23.00 20.79
N ALA A 166 17.54 21.73 20.38
CA ALA A 166 18.62 20.99 19.74
C ALA A 166 19.09 21.65 18.44
N GLN A 167 18.15 22.13 17.62
CA GLN A 167 18.47 22.86 16.39
C GLN A 167 19.23 24.15 16.71
N ARG A 168 18.78 24.93 17.71
CA ARG A 168 19.47 26.17 18.11
C ARG A 168 20.89 25.91 18.57
N ILE A 169 21.12 24.87 19.38
CA ILE A 169 22.47 24.50 19.85
C ILE A 169 23.36 24.10 18.68
N LEU A 170 22.82 23.35 17.71
CA LEU A 170 23.55 22.96 16.50
C LEU A 170 23.90 24.18 15.63
N ASP A 171 22.96 25.10 15.42
CA ASP A 171 23.18 26.32 14.64
C ASP A 171 24.26 27.19 15.29
N GLU A 172 24.21 27.40 16.61
CA GLU A 172 25.26 28.09 17.36
C GLU A 172 26.64 27.42 17.21
N ALA A 173 26.68 26.09 17.15
CA ALA A 173 27.91 25.33 16.98
C ALA A 173 28.47 25.46 15.56
N LEU A 174 27.60 25.39 14.54
CA LEU A 174 27.97 25.60 13.14
C LEU A 174 28.46 27.02 12.89
N ASP A 175 27.89 28.02 13.55
CA ASP A 175 28.32 29.42 13.44
C ASP A 175 29.76 29.65 13.91
N ARG A 176 30.30 28.77 14.77
CA ARG A 176 31.71 28.82 15.21
C ARG A 176 32.70 28.33 14.17
N LEU A 177 32.26 27.58 13.17
CA LEU A 177 33.11 27.18 12.05
C LEU A 177 33.40 28.39 11.14
N PRO A 178 34.59 28.46 10.51
CA PRO A 178 34.81 29.38 9.41
C PRO A 178 33.77 29.17 8.30
N GLU A 179 33.33 30.25 7.65
CA GLU A 179 32.25 30.23 6.65
C GLU A 179 32.47 29.16 5.56
N THR A 180 33.64 29.16 4.92
CA THR A 180 34.00 28.14 3.90
C THR A 180 33.99 26.71 4.43
N TRP A 181 34.29 26.50 5.73
CA TRP A 181 34.26 25.15 6.31
C TRP A 181 32.84 24.71 6.62
N ARG A 182 31.99 25.64 7.05
CA ARG A 182 30.57 25.40 7.29
C ARG A 182 29.86 24.99 6.01
N GLU A 183 30.07 25.72 4.91
CA GLU A 183 29.44 25.40 3.61
C GLU A 183 29.89 24.03 3.08
N VAL A 184 31.19 23.74 3.09
CA VAL A 184 31.74 22.42 2.72
C VAL A 184 31.13 21.30 3.59
N PHE A 185 30.97 21.53 4.88
CA PHE A 185 30.41 20.55 5.81
C PHE A 185 28.90 20.31 5.59
N LEU A 186 28.13 21.37 5.39
CA LEU A 186 26.68 21.29 5.13
C LEU A 186 26.39 20.57 3.83
N LEU A 187 27.07 20.93 2.73
CA LEU A 187 26.92 20.23 1.45
C LEU A 187 27.26 18.74 1.57
N LYS A 188 28.25 18.39 2.40
CA LYS A 188 28.59 16.99 2.66
C LYS A 188 27.50 16.26 3.43
N VAL A 189 26.88 16.88 4.42
CA VAL A 189 25.75 16.32 5.19
C VAL A 189 24.53 16.14 4.29
N ASP A 190 24.30 17.06 3.35
CA ASP A 190 23.25 16.98 2.32
C ASP A 190 23.52 15.89 1.26
N GLY A 191 24.66 15.19 1.34
CA GLY A 191 24.98 14.04 0.51
C GLY A 191 25.71 14.36 -0.79
N TRP A 192 26.25 15.57 -0.95
CA TRP A 192 27.02 15.92 -2.14
C TRP A 192 28.35 15.16 -2.20
N PRO A 193 28.81 14.76 -3.41
CA PRO A 193 30.10 14.10 -3.59
C PRO A 193 31.26 15.11 -3.54
N ASP A 194 32.44 14.65 -3.10
CA ASP A 194 33.57 15.53 -2.77
C ASP A 194 34.09 16.34 -3.97
N ASP A 195 33.97 15.80 -5.18
CA ASP A 195 34.35 16.46 -6.43
C ASP A 195 33.42 17.63 -6.77
N GLN A 196 32.12 17.48 -6.53
CA GLN A 196 31.14 18.56 -6.74
C GLN A 196 31.27 19.65 -5.68
N ILE A 197 31.52 19.27 -4.42
CA ILE A 197 31.77 20.24 -3.33
C ILE A 197 33.05 21.03 -3.62
N ALA A 198 34.13 20.33 -4.00
CA ALA A 198 35.40 20.95 -4.37
C ALA A 198 35.22 21.98 -5.50
N GLN A 199 34.43 21.63 -6.52
CA GLN A 199 34.11 22.53 -7.62
C GLN A 199 33.27 23.74 -7.19
N ALA A 200 32.27 23.54 -6.34
CA ALA A 200 31.38 24.62 -5.87
C ALA A 200 32.12 25.62 -4.97
N GLU A 201 32.94 25.13 -4.04
CA GLU A 201 33.61 25.92 -3.01
C GLU A 201 35.03 26.37 -3.42
N GLY A 202 35.51 25.98 -4.60
CA GLY A 202 36.81 26.39 -5.12
C GLY A 202 38.02 25.80 -4.37
N VAL A 203 37.85 24.61 -3.77
CA VAL A 203 38.89 23.87 -3.02
C VAL A 203 39.26 22.57 -3.74
N SER A 204 40.35 21.90 -3.34
CA SER A 204 40.68 20.58 -3.88
C SER A 204 39.83 19.46 -3.23
N PRO A 205 39.56 18.34 -3.92
CA PRO A 205 38.85 17.20 -3.33
C PRO A 205 39.50 16.68 -2.04
N GLU A 206 40.84 16.69 -1.95
CA GLU A 206 41.57 16.30 -0.74
C GLU A 206 41.43 17.33 0.40
N GLN A 207 41.13 18.60 0.08
CA GLN A 207 40.81 19.62 1.08
C GLN A 207 39.39 19.42 1.62
N VAL A 208 38.42 19.03 0.80
CA VAL A 208 37.04 18.72 1.24
C VAL A 208 37.06 17.68 2.36
N GLY A 209 37.71 16.53 2.14
CA GLY A 209 37.80 15.48 3.16
C GLY A 209 38.44 15.96 4.47
N ARG A 210 39.51 16.77 4.39
CA ARG A 210 40.16 17.33 5.58
C ARG A 210 39.27 18.33 6.34
N ILE A 211 38.56 19.18 5.62
CA ILE A 211 37.63 20.16 6.19
C ILE A 211 36.48 19.45 6.89
N VAL A 212 35.90 18.41 6.28
CA VAL A 212 34.80 17.63 6.87
C VAL A 212 35.24 16.95 8.16
N GLU A 213 36.38 16.25 8.15
CA GLU A 213 36.88 15.58 9.35
C GLU A 213 37.23 16.57 10.48
N ALA A 214 37.87 17.68 10.15
CA ALA A 214 38.19 18.73 11.12
C ALA A 214 36.91 19.37 11.69
N SER A 215 35.90 19.63 10.86
CA SER A 215 34.61 20.18 11.27
C SER A 215 33.85 19.21 12.18
N ARG A 216 33.84 17.90 11.87
CA ARG A 216 33.25 16.86 12.74
C ARG A 216 33.93 16.83 14.11
N ALA A 217 35.26 16.81 14.14
CA ALA A 217 36.01 16.77 15.39
C ALA A 217 35.75 18.01 16.25
N PHE A 218 35.77 19.19 15.63
CA PHE A 218 35.49 20.46 16.30
C PHE A 218 34.07 20.51 16.87
N LEU A 219 33.05 20.21 16.05
CA LEU A 219 31.65 20.21 16.50
C LEU A 219 31.41 19.18 17.60
N ALA A 220 32.03 17.99 17.51
CA ALA A 220 31.91 16.96 18.53
C ALA A 220 32.51 17.37 19.89
N GLU A 221 33.61 18.13 19.88
CA GLU A 221 34.18 18.70 21.10
C GLU A 221 33.26 19.78 21.68
N LEU A 222 32.85 20.74 20.86
CA LEU A 222 32.02 21.86 21.27
C LEU A 222 30.67 21.42 21.86
N LEU A 223 30.02 20.44 21.23
CA LEU A 223 28.76 19.87 21.74
C LEU A 223 28.97 19.08 23.04
N ARG A 224 30.14 18.47 23.24
CA ARG A 224 30.47 17.77 24.49
C ARG A 224 30.65 18.75 25.64
N GLU A 225 31.33 19.87 25.40
CA GLU A 225 31.48 20.96 26.36
C GLU A 225 30.12 21.55 26.74
N ARG A 226 29.28 21.90 25.75
CA ARG A 226 27.93 22.41 26.00
C ARG A 226 27.05 21.45 26.80
N ARG A 227 27.16 20.14 26.54
CA ARG A 227 26.44 19.13 27.34
C ARG A 227 26.88 19.15 28.80
N GLN A 228 28.19 19.28 29.08
CA GLN A 228 28.70 19.36 30.44
C GLN A 228 28.23 20.63 31.17
N GLU A 229 28.10 21.75 30.45
CA GLU A 229 27.57 23.00 31.00
C GLU A 229 26.08 22.92 31.36
N LEU A 230 25.30 22.16 30.58
CA LEU A 230 23.86 21.96 30.84
C LEU A 230 23.59 20.96 31.98
N GLU A 231 24.54 20.07 32.28
CA GLU A 231 24.45 19.05 33.34
C GLU A 231 24.98 19.53 34.70
N ALA A 232 25.67 20.68 34.75
CA ALA A 232 26.30 21.26 35.95
C ALA A 232 25.39 22.23 36.70
#